data_AF-A0AAJ7CGS0-F1
#
_entry.id   AF-A0AAJ7CGS0-F1
#
_cell.length_a   1.000
_cell.length_b   1.000
_cell.length_c   1.000
_cell.angle_alpha   90.00
_cell.angle_beta   90.00
_cell.angle_gamma   90.00
#
_symmetry.space_group_name_H-M   'P 1'
#
loop_
_entity.id
_entity.type
_entity.pdbx_description
1 polymer ?
#
loop_
_entity_poly.entity_id
_entity_poly.type
_entity_poly.pdbx_seq_one_letter_code
_entity_poly.pdbx_strand_id
1 'polypeptide(L)'
;MVLDLYAKSPSLTVINYLGLSEDEEILTNYMSLATTENSTILKEHASDAFASVYNNRADKVNFALDYLIDNFDKLYAFWDQPTDKMIGHISAISTLLTTREQLAKLKALVGKHSDVFGSDGQTAIATTESNVKWAETYEPVFYKWFTNFYKL
;
A
#
# COMPACT_ATOMS: atom_id res chain seq x y z
N MET A 1 -10.59 6.18 -21.90
CA MET A 1 -9.68 6.04 -20.75
C MET A 1 -10.10 4.83 -19.90
N VAL A 2 -9.19 4.16 -19.17
CA VAL A 2 -9.54 2.96 -18.35
C VAL A 2 -10.63 3.28 -17.32
N LEU A 3 -10.64 4.49 -16.78
CA LEU A 3 -11.69 4.98 -15.88
C LEU A 3 -13.09 5.01 -16.53
N ASP A 4 -13.18 5.32 -17.83
CA ASP A 4 -14.45 5.29 -18.57
C ASP A 4 -14.99 3.87 -18.71
N LEU A 5 -14.10 2.87 -18.76
CA LEU A 5 -14.48 1.46 -18.79
C LEU A 5 -15.08 1.06 -17.44
N TYR A 6 -14.47 1.49 -16.34
CA TYR A 6 -15.01 1.28 -15.00
C TYR A 6 -16.39 1.94 -14.85
N ALA A 7 -16.56 3.19 -15.29
CA ALA A 7 -17.82 3.91 -15.21
C ALA A 7 -18.98 3.21 -15.96
N LYS A 8 -18.67 2.49 -17.04
CA LYS A 8 -19.66 1.73 -17.83
C LYS A 8 -19.94 0.35 -17.25
N SER A 9 -18.93 -0.29 -16.66
CA SER A 9 -18.99 -1.65 -16.13
C SER A 9 -18.04 -1.80 -14.93
N PRO A 10 -18.48 -1.40 -13.72
CA PRO A 10 -17.66 -1.47 -12.52
C PRO A 10 -17.16 -2.89 -12.25
N SER A 11 -15.85 -3.07 -12.09
CA SER A 11 -15.27 -4.37 -11.75
C SER A 11 -13.92 -4.22 -11.07
N LEU A 12 -13.60 -5.17 -10.18
CA LEU A 12 -12.30 -5.22 -9.50
C LEU A 12 -11.12 -5.42 -10.47
N THR A 13 -11.36 -6.06 -11.62
CA THR A 13 -10.35 -6.19 -12.67
C THR A 13 -9.91 -4.82 -13.19
N VAL A 14 -10.85 -3.90 -13.45
CA VAL A 14 -10.51 -2.55 -13.93
C VAL A 14 -9.88 -1.72 -12.83
N ILE A 15 -10.32 -1.87 -11.57
CA ILE A 15 -9.67 -1.29 -10.39
C ILE A 15 -8.19 -1.69 -10.31
N ASN A 16 -7.89 -2.97 -10.48
CA ASN A 16 -6.52 -3.46 -10.49
C ASN A 16 -5.69 -2.79 -11.58
N TYR A 17 -6.21 -2.65 -12.81
CA TYR A 17 -5.48 -1.96 -13.89
C TYR A 17 -5.24 -0.48 -13.61
N LEU A 18 -6.18 0.22 -12.97
CA LEU A 18 -6.02 1.64 -12.62
C LEU A 18 -4.90 1.86 -11.59
N GLY A 19 -4.74 0.95 -10.64
CA GLY A 19 -3.66 1.00 -9.64
C GLY A 19 -2.26 0.71 -10.19
N LEU A 20 -2.12 0.24 -11.43
CA LEU A 20 -0.83 -0.10 -12.04
C LEU A 20 -0.09 1.08 -12.69
N SER A 21 -0.61 2.31 -12.60
CA SER A 21 0.04 3.48 -13.18
C SER A 21 1.45 3.68 -12.62
N GLU A 22 2.40 3.99 -13.51
CA GLU A 22 3.75 4.40 -13.08
C GLU A 22 3.79 5.84 -12.58
N ASP A 23 2.87 6.65 -13.06
CA ASP A 23 2.75 8.07 -12.77
C ASP A 23 2.02 8.30 -11.44
N GLU A 24 2.71 8.90 -10.48
CA GLU A 24 2.19 9.18 -9.14
C GLU A 24 1.09 10.25 -9.13
N GLU A 25 1.06 11.18 -10.10
CA GLU A 25 -0.02 12.15 -10.23
C GLU A 25 -1.31 11.42 -10.65
N ILE A 26 -1.20 10.47 -11.58
CA ILE A 26 -2.32 9.60 -11.96
C ILE A 26 -2.79 8.76 -10.76
N LEU A 27 -1.88 8.17 -9.99
CA LEU A 27 -2.24 7.40 -8.79
C LEU A 27 -2.91 8.28 -7.72
N THR A 28 -2.41 9.51 -7.52
CA THR A 28 -3.00 10.48 -6.60
C THR A 28 -4.42 10.85 -7.02
N ASN A 29 -4.64 11.13 -8.30
CA ASN A 29 -5.96 11.43 -8.85
C ASN A 29 -6.90 10.22 -8.73
N TYR A 30 -6.41 9.03 -9.06
CA TYR A 30 -7.13 7.77 -8.89
C TYR A 30 -7.57 7.55 -7.44
N MET A 31 -6.66 7.74 -6.48
CA MET A 31 -6.97 7.59 -5.07
C MET A 31 -7.89 8.69 -4.53
N SER A 32 -7.78 9.91 -5.04
CA SER A 32 -8.74 10.98 -4.73
C SER A 32 -10.15 10.61 -5.18
N LEU A 33 -10.30 10.05 -6.39
CA LEU A 33 -11.59 9.52 -6.85
C LEU A 33 -12.06 8.38 -5.94
N ALA A 34 -11.21 7.40 -5.63
CA ALA A 34 -11.58 6.26 -4.78
C ALA A 34 -12.03 6.67 -3.36
N THR A 35 -11.65 7.86 -2.89
CA THR A 35 -11.86 8.32 -1.51
C THR A 35 -12.72 9.58 -1.42
N THR A 36 -13.54 9.81 -2.45
CA THR A 36 -14.50 10.91 -2.52
C THR A 36 -15.91 10.35 -2.65
N GLU A 37 -16.82 10.83 -1.82
CA GLU A 37 -18.23 10.41 -1.86
C GLU A 37 -18.85 10.77 -3.21
N ASN A 38 -19.71 9.88 -3.73
CA ASN A 38 -20.39 10.02 -5.03
C ASN A 38 -19.44 10.24 -6.23
N SER A 39 -18.20 9.71 -6.16
CA SER A 39 -17.27 9.74 -7.28
C SER A 39 -17.54 8.63 -8.31
N THR A 40 -16.73 8.58 -9.37
CA THR A 40 -16.76 7.49 -10.36
C THR A 40 -16.44 6.13 -9.75
N ILE A 41 -15.59 6.05 -8.72
CA ILE A 41 -15.25 4.78 -8.07
C ILE A 41 -16.26 4.54 -6.94
N LEU A 42 -16.84 3.35 -6.92
CA LEU A 42 -17.87 3.00 -5.94
C LEU A 42 -17.23 2.89 -4.56
N LYS A 43 -17.93 3.40 -3.52
CA LYS A 43 -17.47 3.34 -2.12
C LYS A 43 -17.08 1.92 -1.69
N GLU A 44 -17.85 0.92 -2.11
CA GLU A 44 -17.57 -0.50 -1.83
C GLU A 44 -16.26 -1.02 -2.46
N HIS A 45 -15.81 -0.44 -3.57
CA HIS A 45 -14.54 -0.80 -4.23
C HIS A 45 -13.37 0.10 -3.81
N ALA A 46 -13.59 1.12 -2.98
CA ALA A 46 -12.55 2.08 -2.62
C ALA A 46 -11.36 1.45 -1.88
N SER A 47 -11.64 0.45 -1.05
CA SER A 47 -10.61 -0.29 -0.33
C SER A 47 -9.77 -1.16 -1.27
N ASP A 48 -10.43 -1.83 -2.22
CA ASP A 48 -9.74 -2.57 -3.28
C ASP A 48 -8.93 -1.65 -4.19
N ALA A 49 -9.42 -0.43 -4.41
CA ALA A 49 -8.71 0.61 -5.15
C ALA A 49 -7.45 1.08 -4.44
N PHE A 50 -7.46 1.20 -3.12
CA PHE A 50 -6.23 1.44 -2.38
C PHE A 50 -5.28 0.23 -2.45
N ALA A 51 -5.82 -0.98 -2.29
CA ALA A 51 -5.03 -2.21 -2.33
C ALA A 51 -4.34 -2.44 -3.69
N SER A 52 -5.00 -2.08 -4.79
CA SER A 52 -4.46 -2.24 -6.14
C SER A 52 -3.14 -1.48 -6.37
N VAL A 53 -2.89 -0.41 -5.62
CA VAL A 53 -1.68 0.41 -5.75
C VAL A 53 -0.43 -0.32 -5.27
N TYR A 54 -0.52 -1.11 -4.19
CA TYR A 54 0.63 -1.84 -3.64
C TYR A 54 0.62 -3.33 -3.99
N ASN A 55 -0.53 -3.90 -4.39
CA ASN A 55 -0.63 -5.31 -4.71
C ASN A 55 0.29 -5.69 -5.88
N ASN A 56 1.22 -6.62 -5.63
CA ASN A 56 2.21 -7.11 -6.60
C ASN A 56 3.20 -6.03 -7.10
N ARG A 57 3.39 -4.94 -6.35
CA ARG A 57 4.20 -3.78 -6.76
C ARG A 57 5.13 -3.32 -5.63
N ALA A 58 6.30 -3.95 -5.53
CA ALA A 58 7.31 -3.55 -4.55
C ALA A 58 7.81 -2.12 -4.80
N ASP A 59 7.78 -1.63 -6.04
CA ASP A 59 8.21 -0.30 -6.45
C ASP A 59 7.22 0.82 -6.06
N LYS A 60 5.94 0.49 -5.81
CA LYS A 60 4.90 1.46 -5.41
C LYS A 60 4.54 1.42 -3.93
N VAL A 61 5.20 0.54 -3.15
CA VAL A 61 4.92 0.42 -1.71
C VAL A 61 5.19 1.72 -0.95
N ASN A 62 6.17 2.52 -1.37
CA ASN A 62 6.47 3.81 -0.75
C ASN A 62 5.31 4.80 -0.97
N PHE A 63 4.83 4.93 -2.20
CA PHE A 63 3.67 5.77 -2.51
C PHE A 63 2.45 5.33 -1.68
N ALA A 64 2.15 4.02 -1.62
CA ALA A 64 1.00 3.53 -0.86
C ALA A 64 1.14 3.79 0.65
N LEU A 65 2.32 3.57 1.22
CA LEU A 65 2.59 3.83 2.63
C LEU A 65 2.46 5.33 2.95
N ASP A 66 3.06 6.19 2.13
CA ASP A 66 3.00 7.64 2.31
C ASP A 66 1.57 8.16 2.13
N TYR A 67 0.84 7.68 1.12
CA TYR A 67 -0.58 8.03 0.93
C TYR A 67 -1.43 7.63 2.14
N LEU A 68 -1.22 6.43 2.71
CA LEU A 68 -1.92 5.99 3.92
C LEU A 68 -1.59 6.88 5.12
N ILE A 69 -0.33 7.24 5.31
CA ILE A 69 0.13 8.12 6.40
C ILE A 69 -0.53 9.50 6.30
N ASP A 70 -0.50 10.08 5.11
CA ASP A 70 -0.98 11.44 4.87
C ASP A 70 -2.50 11.54 4.88
N ASN A 71 -3.20 10.44 4.60
CA ASN A 71 -4.65 10.42 4.46
C ASN A 71 -5.36 9.50 5.47
N PHE A 72 -4.68 9.02 6.52
CA PHE A 72 -5.23 8.01 7.44
C PHE A 72 -6.62 8.38 7.96
N ASP A 73 -6.78 9.57 8.55
CA ASP A 73 -8.04 9.99 9.17
C ASP A 73 -9.17 10.11 8.13
N LYS A 74 -8.84 10.61 6.93
CA LYS A 74 -9.77 10.70 5.80
C LYS A 74 -10.22 9.33 5.34
N LEU A 75 -9.28 8.40 5.14
CA LEU A 75 -9.55 7.03 4.71
C LEU A 75 -10.38 6.27 5.76
N TYR A 76 -9.98 6.39 7.02
CA TYR A 76 -10.67 5.75 8.13
C TYR A 76 -12.11 6.24 8.24
N ALA A 77 -12.35 7.55 8.17
CA ALA A 77 -13.70 8.10 8.16
C ALA A 77 -14.48 7.71 6.91
N PHE A 78 -13.87 7.78 5.71
CA PHE A 78 -14.52 7.47 4.44
C PHE A 78 -15.02 6.02 4.38
N TRP A 79 -14.29 5.08 4.96
CA TRP A 79 -14.73 3.68 5.01
C TRP A 79 -15.66 3.35 6.19
N ASP A 80 -16.17 4.35 6.90
CA ASP A 80 -17.05 4.21 8.07
C ASP A 80 -16.35 3.61 9.31
N GLN A 81 -15.10 4.03 9.54
CA GLN A 81 -14.21 3.63 10.67
C GLN A 81 -13.94 2.11 10.83
N PRO A 82 -13.63 1.36 9.75
CA PRO A 82 -13.46 -0.09 9.83
C PRO A 82 -12.02 -0.44 10.22
N THR A 83 -11.83 -0.76 11.50
CA THR A 83 -10.53 -1.14 12.07
C THR A 83 -9.90 -2.33 11.34
N ASP A 84 -10.70 -3.34 11.03
CA ASP A 84 -10.29 -4.55 10.30
C ASP A 84 -9.71 -4.24 8.91
N LYS A 85 -10.29 -3.26 8.20
CA LYS A 85 -9.81 -2.82 6.90
C LYS A 85 -8.46 -2.11 7.00
N MET A 86 -8.29 -1.20 7.98
CA MET A 86 -7.01 -0.52 8.22
C MET A 86 -5.92 -1.54 8.59
N ILE A 87 -6.25 -2.51 9.45
CA ILE A 87 -5.37 -3.62 9.82
C ILE A 87 -4.99 -4.45 8.59
N GLY A 88 -5.95 -4.79 7.73
CA GLY A 88 -5.71 -5.53 6.50
C GLY A 88 -4.71 -4.82 5.58
N HIS A 89 -4.86 -3.51 5.40
CA HIS A 89 -3.93 -2.72 4.59
C HIS A 89 -2.53 -2.67 5.18
N ILE A 90 -2.37 -2.39 6.48
CA ILE A 90 -1.02 -2.34 7.08
C ILE A 90 -0.35 -3.71 7.11
N SER A 91 -1.13 -4.78 7.30
CA SER A 91 -0.62 -6.15 7.27
C SER A 91 -0.06 -6.46 5.89
N ALA A 92 -0.83 -6.19 4.83
CA ALA A 92 -0.38 -6.41 3.45
C ALA A 92 0.85 -5.56 3.10
N ILE A 93 0.82 -4.25 3.39
CA ILE A 93 1.95 -3.35 3.13
C ILE A 93 3.21 -3.82 3.87
N SER A 94 3.09 -4.23 5.14
CA SER A 94 4.24 -4.64 5.97
C SER A 94 5.05 -5.80 5.36
N THR A 95 4.40 -6.69 4.60
CA THR A 95 5.06 -7.81 3.90
C THR A 95 5.97 -7.37 2.77
N LEU A 96 5.79 -6.14 2.27
CA LEU A 96 6.53 -5.56 1.14
C LEU A 96 7.65 -4.61 1.58
N LEU A 97 7.66 -4.20 2.85
CA LEU A 97 8.64 -3.25 3.37
C LEU A 97 9.97 -3.95 3.71
N THR A 98 11.07 -3.41 3.20
CA THR A 98 12.41 -4.01 3.31
C THR A 98 13.50 -3.04 3.75
N THR A 99 13.19 -1.75 3.94
CA THR A 99 14.19 -0.73 4.34
C THR A 99 13.94 -0.18 5.75
N ARG A 100 14.99 0.34 6.39
CA ARG A 100 14.89 0.99 7.70
C ARG A 100 13.99 2.23 7.69
N GLU A 101 13.99 2.97 6.59
CA GLU A 101 13.13 4.16 6.42
C GLU A 101 11.65 3.76 6.44
N GLN A 102 11.27 2.75 5.64
CA GLN A 102 9.92 2.20 5.62
C GLN A 102 9.50 1.68 7.00
N LEU A 103 10.38 0.96 7.69
CA LEU A 103 10.12 0.50 9.06
C LEU A 103 9.86 1.67 10.03
N ALA A 104 10.64 2.74 9.93
CA ALA A 104 10.45 3.92 10.77
C ALA A 104 9.10 4.60 10.49
N LYS A 105 8.72 4.73 9.21
CA LYS A 105 7.40 5.24 8.80
C LYS A 105 6.25 4.38 9.35
N LEU A 106 6.34 3.05 9.22
CA LEU A 106 5.33 2.13 9.76
C LEU A 106 5.21 2.24 11.29
N LYS A 107 6.34 2.28 12.02
CA LYS A 107 6.34 2.46 13.48
C LYS A 107 5.67 3.77 13.89
N ALA A 108 5.93 4.86 13.18
CA ALA A 108 5.30 6.15 13.43
C ALA A 108 3.79 6.10 13.20
N LEU A 109 3.35 5.50 12.08
CA LEU A 109 1.92 5.32 11.76
C LEU A 109 1.20 4.49 12.84
N VAL A 110 1.75 3.32 13.19
CA VAL A 110 1.18 2.43 14.22
C VAL A 110 1.15 3.10 15.59
N GLY A 111 2.20 3.84 15.95
CA GLY A 111 2.25 4.57 17.21
C GLY A 111 1.23 5.71 17.29
N LYS A 112 1.01 6.43 16.17
CA LYS A 112 0.04 7.52 16.09
C LYS A 112 -1.41 7.03 16.20
N HIS A 113 -1.72 5.87 15.64
CA HIS A 113 -3.06 5.29 15.58
C HIS A 113 -3.15 3.96 16.35
N SER A 114 -2.54 3.92 17.55
CA SER A 114 -2.48 2.71 18.37
C SER A 114 -3.85 2.20 18.84
N ASP A 115 -4.82 3.10 18.93
CA ASP A 115 -6.22 2.82 19.23
C ASP A 115 -6.91 2.02 18.12
N VAL A 116 -6.51 2.23 16.86
CA VAL A 116 -6.98 1.47 15.70
C VAL A 116 -6.18 0.19 15.53
N PHE A 117 -4.84 0.28 15.54
CA PHE A 117 -4.02 -0.87 15.15
C PHE A 117 -3.73 -1.88 16.27
N GLY A 118 -3.75 -1.45 17.54
CA GLY A 118 -3.54 -2.32 18.69
C GLY A 118 -2.35 -3.29 18.54
N SER A 119 -2.58 -4.56 18.85
CA SER A 119 -1.59 -5.63 18.72
C SER A 119 -1.25 -5.99 17.27
N ASP A 120 -2.18 -5.81 16.33
CA ASP A 120 -1.96 -6.13 14.92
C ASP A 120 -0.95 -5.19 14.27
N GLY A 121 -0.92 -3.93 14.70
CA GLY A 121 0.15 -3.00 14.36
C GLY A 121 1.54 -3.48 14.80
N GLN A 122 1.65 -4.12 15.96
CA GLN A 122 2.92 -4.70 16.41
C GLN A 122 3.33 -5.92 15.58
N THR A 123 2.36 -6.73 15.15
CA THR A 123 2.60 -7.85 14.21
C THR A 123 3.12 -7.35 12.86
N ALA A 124 2.55 -6.25 12.33
CA ALA A 124 3.02 -5.61 11.11
C ALA A 124 4.47 -5.09 11.28
N ILE A 125 4.77 -4.43 12.40
CA ILE A 125 6.14 -3.97 12.72
C ILE A 125 7.12 -5.14 12.77
N ALA A 126 6.79 -6.23 13.48
CA ALA A 126 7.65 -7.41 13.60
C ALA A 126 7.91 -8.08 12.25
N THR A 127 6.90 -8.14 11.38
CA THR A 127 7.03 -8.61 9.99
C THR A 127 8.04 -7.75 9.23
N THR A 128 7.89 -6.42 9.26
CA THR A 128 8.82 -5.52 8.58
C THR A 128 10.23 -5.57 9.17
N GLU A 129 10.40 -5.71 10.50
CA GLU A 129 11.72 -5.89 11.11
C GLU A 129 12.44 -7.14 10.60
N SER A 130 11.70 -8.26 10.47
CA SER A 130 12.22 -9.49 9.89
C SER A 130 12.64 -9.29 8.43
N ASN A 131 11.81 -8.62 7.63
CA ASN A 131 12.09 -8.33 6.23
C ASN A 131 13.32 -7.44 6.05
N VAL A 132 13.44 -6.36 6.82
CA VAL A 132 14.60 -5.45 6.81
C VAL A 132 15.87 -6.21 7.16
N LYS A 133 15.84 -7.01 8.23
CA LYS A 133 16.99 -7.84 8.61
C LYS A 133 17.37 -8.82 7.51
N TRP A 134 16.39 -9.44 6.86
CA TRP A 134 16.64 -10.36 5.75
C TRP A 134 17.29 -9.64 4.57
N ALA A 135 16.73 -8.50 4.14
CA ALA A 135 17.25 -7.71 3.03
C ALA A 135 18.70 -7.27 3.29
N GLU A 136 18.98 -6.69 4.46
CA GLU A 136 20.33 -6.27 4.85
C GLU A 136 21.35 -7.42 4.87
N THR A 137 20.90 -8.63 5.21
CA THR A 137 21.77 -9.81 5.30
C THR A 137 22.02 -10.45 3.94
N TYR A 138 20.98 -10.61 3.13
CA TYR A 138 21.00 -11.49 1.97
C TYR A 138 20.95 -10.76 0.63
N GLU A 139 20.36 -9.58 0.54
CA GLU A 139 20.28 -8.81 -0.71
C GLU A 139 21.68 -8.54 -1.31
N PRO A 140 22.71 -8.12 -0.54
CA PRO A 140 24.05 -7.94 -1.10
C PRO A 140 24.67 -9.24 -1.65
N VAL A 141 24.34 -10.38 -1.03
CA VAL A 141 24.82 -11.71 -1.45
C VAL A 141 24.18 -12.08 -2.79
N PHE A 142 22.87 -11.91 -2.92
CA PHE A 142 22.15 -12.16 -4.17
C PHE A 142 22.58 -11.20 -5.28
N TYR A 143 22.75 -9.92 -4.97
CA TYR A 143 23.22 -8.92 -5.92
C TYR A 143 24.59 -9.28 -6.48
N LYS A 144 25.53 -9.68 -5.60
CA LYS A 144 26.85 -10.16 -6.01
C LYS A 144 26.78 -11.43 -6.85
N TRP A 145 25.93 -12.39 -6.49
CA TRP A 145 25.75 -13.61 -7.28
C TRP A 145 25.18 -13.29 -8.67
N PHE A 146 24.16 -12.44 -8.74
CA PHE A 146 23.45 -12.07 -9.97
C PHE A 146 24.38 -11.35 -10.95
N THR A 147 25.11 -10.33 -10.47
CA THR A 147 26.09 -9.57 -11.28
C THR A 147 27.20 -10.47 -11.80
N ASN A 148 27.74 -11.37 -10.98
CA ASN A 148 28.75 -12.33 -11.42
C ASN A 148 28.21 -13.34 -12.45
N PHE A 149 26.98 -13.82 -12.29
CA PHE A 149 26.37 -14.80 -13.18
C PHE A 149 26.06 -14.20 -14.56
N TYR A 150 25.48 -13.01 -14.58
CA TYR A 150 25.07 -12.33 -15.83
C TYR A 150 26.15 -11.42 -16.44
N LYS A 151 27.30 -11.24 -15.76
CA LYS A 151 28.41 -10.35 -16.17
C LYS A 151 27.95 -8.91 -16.43
N LEU A 152 27.03 -8.44 -15.60
CA LEU A 152 26.58 -7.05 -15.56
C LEU A 152 27.53 -6.19 -14.70
#